data_AF-A0A1H8XZS6-F1
#
_entry.id   AF-A0A1H8XZS6-F1
#
_cell.length_a   1.000
_cell.length_b   1.000
_cell.length_c   1.000
_cell.angle_alpha   90.00
_cell.angle_beta   90.00
_cell.angle_gamma   90.00
#
_symmetry.space_group_name_H-M   'P 1'
#
loop_
_entity.id
_entity.type
_entity.pdbx_description
1 polymer ?
#
loop_
_entity_poly.entity_id
_entity_poly.type
_entity_poly.pdbx_seq_one_letter_code
_entity_poly.pdbx_strand_id
1 'polypeptide(L)'
;MPIFDGGHYFLTAIIPIRTAPVEDGLAVTSPVHALRKRLSLMPTGAETLARGGGQSPFARNKRNHFARFVIIDDVAYTGRTARNTLWARVRGDDLVVAQPQDHLTCPFLIFVVDFDAKSGVDAERDSYLVELWNTMGQELREILIFCEGFKSTVTDAAGFAAYIASCQLETTMSFNDYYADAPTLPAWPEKNFLWAAIASLLVLGLGLLASFMPSLPSWLPHPFVLVIVGAVALVAVVLAAYASIMAAGRKPFPSAPDSDLPSVLKALHLQRTFTRFAIDSQMQAAATDAASARKLYDDFAAFVAANKPNDIGAPTQAPGVIGI
;
A
#
# COMPACT_ATOMS: atom_id res chain seq x y z
N MET A 1 1.47 7.36 -7.46
CA MET A 1 0.00 7.17 -7.42
C MET A 1 -0.27 6.43 -6.13
N PRO A 2 -1.22 6.87 -5.30
CA PRO A 2 -1.36 6.39 -3.93
C PRO A 2 -1.61 4.87 -3.85
N ILE A 3 -2.38 4.32 -4.78
CA ILE A 3 -2.91 2.94 -4.75
C ILE A 3 -1.98 1.84 -5.29
N PHE A 4 -0.79 2.18 -5.77
CA PHE A 4 0.17 1.23 -6.31
C PHE A 4 1.59 1.65 -5.92
N ASP A 5 2.32 0.74 -5.30
CA ASP A 5 3.71 0.94 -4.93
C ASP A 5 4.41 -0.41 -4.79
N GLY A 6 5.73 -0.46 -5.01
CA GLY A 6 6.52 -1.65 -4.71
C GLY A 6 6.17 -2.92 -5.50
N GLY A 7 5.41 -2.83 -6.60
CA GLY A 7 4.89 -4.01 -7.34
C GLY A 7 3.56 -4.55 -6.79
N HIS A 8 2.89 -3.80 -5.91
CA HIS A 8 1.66 -4.22 -5.26
C HIS A 8 0.57 -3.15 -5.39
N TYR A 9 -0.67 -3.60 -5.51
CA TYR A 9 -1.85 -2.76 -5.53
C TYR A 9 -2.50 -2.76 -4.14
N PHE A 10 -2.75 -1.58 -3.59
CA PHE A 10 -3.40 -1.39 -2.28
C PHE A 10 -4.83 -0.92 -2.49
N LEU A 11 -5.74 -1.87 -2.57
CA LEU A 11 -7.16 -1.58 -2.70
C LEU A 11 -7.73 -1.28 -1.32
N THR A 12 -8.22 -0.07 -1.12
CA THR A 12 -9.09 0.28 0.02
C THR A 12 -10.41 0.79 -0.51
N ALA A 13 -11.50 0.12 -0.18
CA ALA A 13 -12.85 0.57 -0.51
C ALA A 13 -13.64 0.86 0.77
N ILE A 14 -14.37 1.96 0.78
CA ILE A 14 -15.27 2.36 1.87
C ILE A 14 -16.70 2.27 1.35
N ILE A 15 -17.44 1.31 1.88
CA ILE A 15 -18.75 0.91 1.36
C ILE A 15 -19.83 1.32 2.39
N PRO A 16 -20.75 2.23 2.05
CA PRO A 16 -21.79 2.67 2.99
C PRO A 16 -22.70 1.51 3.38
N ILE A 17 -22.96 1.39 4.69
CA ILE A 17 -23.88 0.38 5.24
C ILE A 17 -25.28 0.98 5.30
N ARG A 18 -26.27 0.18 4.92
CA ARG A 18 -27.68 0.58 4.96
C ARG A 18 -28.10 0.90 6.40
N THR A 19 -29.00 1.86 6.56
CA THR A 19 -29.52 2.25 7.89
C THR A 19 -30.94 1.74 8.15
N ALA A 20 -31.67 1.36 7.09
CA ALA A 20 -33.01 0.80 7.20
C ALA A 20 -32.99 -0.56 7.94
N PRO A 21 -33.93 -0.82 8.88
CA PRO A 21 -33.99 -2.09 9.60
C PRO A 21 -34.08 -3.31 8.68
N VAL A 22 -33.51 -4.42 9.11
CA VAL A 22 -33.54 -5.72 8.41
C VAL A 22 -34.06 -6.82 9.32
N GLU A 23 -34.74 -7.78 8.71
CA GLU A 23 -35.16 -9.01 9.41
C GLU A 23 -33.96 -9.96 9.56
N ASP A 24 -33.76 -10.48 10.77
CA ASP A 24 -32.79 -11.53 11.11
C ASP A 24 -33.53 -12.65 11.86
N GLY A 25 -34.12 -13.55 11.07
CA GLY A 25 -34.99 -14.61 11.58
C GLY A 25 -36.30 -14.05 12.15
N LEU A 26 -36.50 -14.20 13.46
CA LEU A 26 -37.70 -13.71 14.17
C LEU A 26 -37.52 -12.30 14.75
N ALA A 27 -36.33 -11.70 14.61
CA ALA A 27 -36.01 -10.39 15.16
C ALA A 27 -35.80 -9.36 14.04
N VAL A 28 -36.06 -8.09 14.35
CA VAL A 28 -35.68 -6.96 13.51
C VAL A 28 -34.42 -6.33 14.10
N THR A 29 -33.39 -6.13 13.29
CA THR A 29 -32.09 -5.59 13.73
C THR A 29 -31.57 -4.52 12.77
N SER A 30 -30.52 -3.81 13.17
CA SER A 30 -29.83 -2.88 12.29
C SER A 30 -28.92 -3.63 11.31
N PRO A 31 -28.75 -3.17 10.05
CA PRO A 31 -27.87 -3.82 9.09
C PRO A 31 -26.42 -3.92 9.57
N VAL A 32 -25.94 -2.92 10.33
CA VAL A 32 -24.60 -2.95 10.91
C VAL A 32 -24.44 -4.09 11.94
N HIS A 33 -25.47 -4.39 12.74
CA HIS A 33 -25.43 -5.49 13.69
C HIS A 33 -25.52 -6.85 12.98
N ALA A 34 -26.40 -6.97 11.98
CA ALA A 34 -26.48 -8.17 11.14
C ALA A 34 -25.15 -8.44 10.40
N LEU A 35 -24.51 -7.40 9.88
CA LEU A 35 -23.21 -7.48 9.25
C LEU A 35 -22.11 -7.91 10.23
N ARG A 36 -22.07 -7.34 11.45
CA ARG A 36 -21.15 -7.80 12.53
C ARG A 36 -21.31 -9.27 12.82
N LYS A 37 -22.56 -9.72 12.98
CA LYS A 37 -22.89 -11.12 13.19
C LYS A 37 -22.34 -11.95 12.04
N ARG A 38 -22.56 -11.55 10.78
CA ARG A 38 -22.03 -12.28 9.61
C ARG A 38 -20.50 -12.35 9.61
N LEU A 39 -19.81 -11.23 9.83
CA LEU A 39 -18.34 -11.21 9.87
C LEU A 39 -17.78 -12.06 11.02
N SER A 40 -18.44 -12.06 12.19
CA SER A 40 -18.02 -12.88 13.35
C SER A 40 -18.17 -14.39 13.13
N LEU A 41 -19.05 -14.79 12.21
CA LEU A 41 -19.28 -16.18 11.82
C LEU A 41 -18.35 -16.65 10.70
N MET A 42 -17.56 -15.76 10.10
CA MET A 42 -16.59 -16.16 9.10
C MET A 42 -15.49 -17.00 9.74
N PRO A 43 -15.09 -18.12 9.11
CA PRO A 43 -13.97 -18.90 9.62
C PRO A 43 -12.70 -18.05 9.54
N THR A 44 -11.96 -18.00 10.64
CA THR A 44 -10.62 -17.41 10.66
C THR A 44 -9.61 -18.38 10.05
N GLY A 45 -8.45 -17.91 9.60
CA GLY A 45 -7.38 -18.81 9.15
C GLY A 45 -7.03 -19.81 10.24
N ALA A 46 -6.85 -21.08 9.88
CA ALA A 46 -6.44 -22.08 10.87
C ALA A 46 -4.97 -21.83 11.23
N GLU A 47 -4.73 -21.19 12.38
CA GLU A 47 -3.38 -20.95 12.91
C GLU A 47 -2.63 -22.26 13.17
N THR A 48 -3.35 -23.36 13.43
CA THR A 48 -2.79 -24.73 13.55
C THR A 48 -3.82 -25.76 13.06
N LEU A 49 -3.35 -26.90 12.53
CA LEU A 49 -4.21 -28.05 12.15
C LEU A 49 -5.08 -28.56 13.32
N ALA A 50 -4.67 -28.29 14.57
CA ALA A 50 -5.34 -28.75 15.79
C ALA A 50 -6.51 -27.86 16.25
N ARG A 51 -6.55 -26.58 15.83
CA ARG A 51 -7.68 -25.70 16.12
C ARG A 51 -8.66 -25.73 14.94
N GLY A 52 -9.58 -26.70 15.00
CA GLY A 52 -10.70 -26.79 14.06
C GLY A 52 -11.50 -25.49 14.03
N GLY A 53 -11.55 -24.84 12.87
CA GLY A 53 -12.27 -23.58 12.66
C GLY A 53 -12.54 -23.26 11.18
N GLY A 54 -12.26 -24.20 10.27
CA GLY A 54 -12.28 -23.94 8.83
C GLY A 54 -11.06 -23.14 8.36
N GLN A 55 -11.07 -22.74 7.08
CA GLN A 55 -10.08 -21.84 6.49
C GLN A 55 -10.79 -20.57 6.06
N SER A 56 -10.13 -19.42 6.22
CA SER A 56 -10.68 -18.14 5.78
C SER A 56 -11.06 -18.22 4.29
N PRO A 57 -12.25 -17.72 3.89
CA PRO A 57 -12.65 -17.66 2.49
C PRO A 57 -11.59 -16.99 1.60
N PHE A 58 -10.91 -15.98 2.14
CA PHE A 58 -9.85 -15.25 1.47
C PHE A 58 -8.64 -16.12 1.10
N ALA A 59 -8.38 -17.23 1.82
CA ALA A 59 -7.27 -18.13 1.51
C ALA A 59 -7.49 -18.90 0.20
N ARG A 60 -8.71 -18.95 -0.34
CA ARG A 60 -8.98 -19.59 -1.64
C ARG A 60 -8.42 -18.80 -2.82
N ASN A 61 -8.31 -17.47 -2.70
CA ASN A 61 -7.70 -16.64 -3.72
C ASN A 61 -6.19 -16.54 -3.47
N LYS A 62 -5.40 -17.15 -4.35
CA LYS A 62 -3.94 -17.22 -4.26
C LYS A 62 -3.24 -15.90 -4.61
N ARG A 63 -3.98 -14.84 -4.94
CA ARG A 63 -3.44 -13.50 -5.21
C ARG A 63 -3.42 -12.61 -3.96
N ASN A 64 -4.03 -13.06 -2.86
CA ASN A 64 -4.12 -12.29 -1.62
C ASN A 64 -2.80 -12.33 -0.84
N HIS A 65 -2.11 -11.20 -0.77
CA HIS A 65 -1.12 -10.98 0.30
C HIS A 65 -1.85 -10.70 1.61
N PHE A 66 -2.84 -9.82 1.53
CA PHE A 66 -3.65 -9.40 2.65
C PHE A 66 -5.07 -9.09 2.19
N ALA A 67 -6.06 -9.47 2.97
CA ALA A 67 -7.46 -9.10 2.73
C ALA A 67 -8.23 -9.03 4.05
N ARG A 68 -8.99 -7.96 4.27
CA ARG A 68 -9.83 -7.81 5.47
C ARG A 68 -11.08 -6.98 5.23
N PHE A 69 -12.07 -7.26 6.07
CA PHE A 69 -13.24 -6.41 6.28
C PHE A 69 -13.19 -5.79 7.68
N VAL A 70 -13.52 -4.50 7.77
CA VAL A 70 -13.61 -3.77 9.04
C VAL A 70 -14.87 -2.90 9.00
N ILE A 71 -15.61 -2.84 10.10
CA ILE A 71 -16.75 -1.92 10.22
C ILE A 71 -16.29 -0.69 10.99
N ILE A 72 -16.56 0.49 10.44
CA ILE A 72 -16.44 1.77 11.15
C ILE A 72 -17.84 2.31 11.38
N ASP A 73 -18.26 2.41 12.64
CA ASP A 73 -19.55 3.04 12.98
C ASP A 73 -19.49 4.55 12.82
N ASP A 74 -18.39 5.12 13.28
CA ASP A 74 -18.16 6.55 13.32
C ASP A 74 -16.65 6.82 13.40
N VAL A 75 -16.23 8.02 13.01
CA VAL A 75 -14.88 8.53 13.28
C VAL A 75 -15.01 9.64 14.30
N ALA A 76 -14.74 9.37 15.57
CA ALA A 76 -14.59 10.45 16.55
C ALA A 76 -13.25 11.16 16.30
N TYR A 77 -13.14 11.91 15.19
CA TYR A 77 -11.94 12.68 14.91
C TYR A 77 -11.87 13.85 15.88
N THR A 78 -11.01 13.73 16.88
CA THR A 78 -10.74 14.79 17.87
C THR A 78 -9.54 15.64 17.45
N GLY A 79 -9.25 15.73 16.15
CA GLY A 79 -8.19 16.59 15.66
C GLY A 79 -8.69 18.01 15.45
N ARG A 80 -7.81 18.98 15.73
CA ARG A 80 -8.08 20.38 15.39
C ARG A 80 -7.85 20.57 13.90
N THR A 81 -8.70 21.35 13.25
CA THR A 81 -8.39 21.90 11.93
C THR A 81 -7.01 22.57 11.99
N ALA A 82 -6.04 21.98 11.28
CA ALA A 82 -4.66 22.44 11.30
C ALA A 82 -4.60 23.86 10.70
N ARG A 83 -4.48 24.87 11.57
CA ARG A 83 -4.26 26.25 11.18
C ARG A 83 -2.81 26.62 11.40
N ASN A 84 -2.25 27.42 10.50
CA ASN A 84 -0.94 28.03 10.71
C ASN A 84 -0.96 28.82 12.02
N THR A 85 -0.01 28.52 12.90
CA THR A 85 0.06 29.06 14.27
C THR A 85 0.24 30.59 14.29
N LEU A 86 0.91 31.16 13.29
CA LEU A 86 1.05 32.62 13.14
C LEU A 86 -0.30 33.26 12.78
N TRP A 87 -1.05 32.63 11.89
CA TRP A 87 -2.38 33.11 11.51
C TRP A 87 -3.41 32.98 12.64
N ALA A 88 -3.37 31.89 13.41
CA ALA A 88 -4.22 31.70 14.58
C ALA A 88 -3.94 32.76 15.66
N ARG A 89 -2.66 33.11 15.86
CA ARG A 89 -2.23 34.18 16.79
C ARG A 89 -2.75 35.56 16.37
N VAL A 90 -2.70 35.88 15.07
CA VAL A 90 -3.17 37.17 14.54
C VAL A 90 -4.68 37.33 14.66
N ARG A 91 -5.46 36.25 14.51
CA ARG A 91 -6.93 36.29 14.63
C ARG A 91 -7.45 36.21 16.06
N GLY A 92 -6.58 35.96 17.04
CA GLY A 92 -6.97 35.79 18.43
C GLY A 92 -7.79 34.53 18.69
N ASP A 93 -7.57 33.47 17.90
CA ASP A 93 -8.29 32.20 18.06
C ASP A 93 -7.97 31.59 19.44
N ASP A 94 -9.00 31.23 20.21
CA ASP A 94 -8.83 30.55 21.50
C ASP A 94 -8.53 29.05 21.27
N LEU A 95 -7.27 28.68 21.48
CA LEU A 95 -6.77 27.32 21.35
C LEU A 95 -7.08 26.45 22.59
N VAL A 96 -7.96 26.86 23.49
CA VAL A 96 -8.43 26.02 24.62
C VAL A 96 -9.84 25.49 24.36
N VAL A 97 -10.63 26.17 23.51
CA VAL A 97 -11.98 25.73 23.14
C VAL A 97 -11.92 24.51 22.23
N ALA A 98 -12.76 23.51 22.52
CA ALA A 98 -12.90 22.32 21.67
C ALA A 98 -13.62 22.68 20.37
N GLN A 99 -13.13 22.18 19.24
CA GLN A 99 -13.79 22.32 17.94
C GLN A 99 -14.91 21.28 17.81
N PRO A 100 -15.92 21.51 16.94
CA PRO A 100 -16.91 20.49 16.60
C PRO A 100 -16.22 19.20 16.19
N GLN A 101 -16.75 18.06 16.65
CA GLN A 101 -16.31 16.75 16.21
C GLN A 101 -16.99 16.43 14.88
N ASP A 102 -16.19 16.02 13.90
CA ASP A 102 -16.73 15.45 12.67
C ASP A 102 -17.26 14.04 12.98
N HIS A 103 -18.42 13.70 12.41
CA HIS A 103 -19.05 12.39 12.53
C HIS A 103 -19.35 11.86 11.13
N LEU A 104 -19.38 10.53 10.99
CA LEU A 104 -19.83 9.88 9.76
C LEU A 104 -21.36 10.00 9.63
N THR A 105 -21.83 10.17 8.40
CA THR A 105 -23.27 10.20 8.09
C THR A 105 -23.94 8.84 8.25
N CYS A 106 -23.18 7.76 8.11
CA CYS A 106 -23.62 6.38 8.31
C CYS A 106 -22.42 5.50 8.67
N PRO A 107 -22.65 4.29 9.21
CA PRO A 107 -21.60 3.28 9.34
C PRO A 107 -21.08 2.84 7.96
N PHE A 108 -19.80 2.49 7.89
CA PHE A 108 -19.16 2.01 6.68
C PHE A 108 -18.50 0.64 6.87
N LEU A 109 -18.55 -0.18 5.84
CA LEU A 109 -17.74 -1.37 5.69
C LEU A 109 -16.48 -1.00 4.89
N ILE A 110 -15.33 -1.10 5.53
CA ILE A 110 -14.03 -1.00 4.88
C ILE A 110 -13.63 -2.37 4.37
N PHE A 111 -13.26 -2.40 3.09
CA PHE A 111 -12.63 -3.55 2.45
C PHE A 111 -11.21 -3.16 2.06
N VAL A 112 -10.22 -3.87 2.59
CA VAL A 112 -8.81 -3.65 2.27
C VAL A 112 -8.22 -4.91 1.67
N VAL A 113 -7.50 -4.78 0.56
CA VAL A 113 -6.76 -5.87 -0.07
C VAL A 113 -5.43 -5.37 -0.61
N ASP A 114 -4.39 -6.15 -0.37
CA ASP A 114 -3.10 -6.01 -1.05
C ASP A 114 -2.85 -7.24 -1.94
N PHE A 115 -2.50 -7.01 -3.22
CA PHE A 115 -2.22 -8.06 -4.21
C PHE A 115 -1.12 -7.63 -5.20
N ASP A 116 -0.47 -8.61 -5.85
CA ASP A 116 0.54 -8.33 -6.88
C ASP A 116 -0.05 -7.65 -8.12
N ALA A 117 0.61 -6.58 -8.57
CA ALA A 117 0.25 -5.85 -9.78
C ALA A 117 1.51 -5.34 -10.50
N LYS A 118 1.44 -5.16 -11.82
CA LYS A 118 2.58 -4.70 -12.61
C LYS A 118 2.65 -3.19 -12.73
N SER A 119 1.50 -2.53 -12.74
CA SER A 119 1.41 -1.12 -13.17
C SER A 119 0.43 -0.27 -12.38
N GLY A 120 -0.47 -0.90 -11.61
CA GLY A 120 -1.48 -0.17 -10.83
C GLY A 120 -2.68 0.27 -11.65
N VAL A 121 -2.87 -0.25 -12.87
CA VAL A 121 -4.03 0.10 -13.70
C VAL A 121 -5.29 -0.60 -13.21
N ASP A 122 -6.44 0.05 -13.38
CA ASP A 122 -7.75 -0.44 -12.94
C ASP A 122 -8.10 -1.84 -13.48
N ALA A 123 -7.62 -2.21 -14.66
CA ALA A 123 -7.84 -3.56 -15.21
C ALA A 123 -7.20 -4.67 -14.33
N GLU A 124 -6.11 -4.38 -13.62
CA GLU A 124 -5.48 -5.33 -12.69
C GLU A 124 -6.33 -5.51 -11.43
N ARG A 125 -6.90 -4.41 -10.90
CA ARG A 125 -7.90 -4.43 -9.82
C ARG A 125 -9.12 -5.23 -10.24
N ASP A 126 -9.69 -4.95 -11.39
CA ASP A 126 -10.92 -5.59 -11.85
C ASP A 126 -10.69 -7.09 -12.06
N SER A 127 -9.56 -7.48 -12.66
CA SER A 127 -9.15 -8.88 -12.78
C SER A 127 -9.04 -9.57 -11.41
N TYR A 128 -8.45 -8.90 -10.42
CA TYR A 128 -8.36 -9.42 -9.07
C TYR A 128 -9.75 -9.61 -8.42
N LEU A 129 -10.63 -8.62 -8.54
CA LEU A 129 -11.97 -8.65 -7.96
C LEU A 129 -12.87 -9.70 -8.61
N VAL A 130 -12.72 -9.93 -9.92
CA VAL A 130 -13.39 -11.04 -10.62
C VAL A 130 -12.94 -12.39 -10.05
N GLU A 131 -11.64 -12.59 -9.82
CA GLU A 131 -11.14 -13.83 -9.22
C GLU A 131 -11.60 -13.99 -7.76
N LEU A 132 -11.63 -12.90 -7.00
CA LEU A 132 -12.16 -12.90 -5.63
C LEU A 132 -13.65 -13.31 -5.61
N TRP A 133 -14.44 -12.78 -6.55
CA TRP A 133 -15.84 -13.15 -6.70
C TRP A 133 -16.01 -14.62 -7.08
N ASN A 134 -15.18 -15.14 -7.99
CA ASN A 134 -15.25 -16.54 -8.39
C ASN A 134 -14.88 -17.49 -7.23
N THR A 135 -14.00 -17.06 -6.32
CA THR A 135 -13.51 -17.88 -5.21
C THR A 135 -14.34 -17.78 -3.94
N MET A 136 -14.97 -16.63 -3.66
CA MET A 136 -15.78 -16.40 -2.44
C MET A 136 -17.03 -15.55 -2.66
N GLY A 137 -17.62 -15.60 -3.85
CA GLY A 137 -18.79 -14.79 -4.22
C GLY A 137 -20.02 -15.04 -3.36
N GLN A 138 -20.20 -16.25 -2.82
CA GLN A 138 -21.29 -16.53 -1.89
C GLN A 138 -21.13 -15.72 -0.61
N GLU A 139 -19.94 -15.76 0.00
CA GLU A 139 -19.65 -15.04 1.23
C GLU A 139 -19.71 -13.52 1.01
N LEU A 140 -19.20 -13.04 -0.13
CA LEU A 140 -19.30 -11.63 -0.52
C LEU A 140 -20.75 -11.16 -0.64
N ARG A 141 -21.65 -11.97 -1.23
CA ARG A 141 -23.08 -11.64 -1.29
C ARG A 141 -23.69 -11.55 0.10
N GLU A 142 -23.38 -12.49 0.99
CA GLU A 142 -23.92 -12.51 2.36
C GLU A 142 -23.41 -11.35 3.23
N ILE A 143 -22.22 -10.82 2.92
CA ILE A 143 -21.63 -9.65 3.58
C ILE A 143 -22.23 -8.36 2.99
N LEU A 144 -22.14 -8.19 1.67
CA LEU A 144 -22.45 -6.93 1.01
C LEU A 144 -23.94 -6.67 0.83
N ILE A 145 -24.81 -7.66 1.11
CA ILE A 145 -26.26 -7.47 1.12
C ILE A 145 -26.75 -6.38 2.09
N PHE A 146 -25.95 -6.07 3.11
CA PHE A 146 -26.20 -5.03 4.10
C PHE A 146 -25.69 -3.65 3.65
N CYS A 147 -24.97 -3.57 2.53
CA CYS A 147 -24.41 -2.33 1.99
C CYS A 147 -25.36 -1.66 0.98
N GLU A 148 -25.25 -0.33 0.88
CA GLU A 148 -26.06 0.47 -0.03
C GLU A 148 -25.73 0.16 -1.50
N GLY A 149 -26.76 0.06 -2.35
CA GLY A 149 -26.58 -0.16 -3.79
C GLY A 149 -26.14 -1.57 -4.21
N PHE A 150 -25.67 -2.44 -3.30
CA PHE A 150 -25.18 -3.77 -3.67
C PHE A 150 -26.23 -4.61 -4.42
N LYS A 151 -27.45 -4.73 -3.87
CA LYS A 151 -28.53 -5.54 -4.46
C LYS A 151 -28.95 -5.08 -5.86
N SER A 152 -28.91 -3.78 -6.13
CA SER A 152 -29.31 -3.21 -7.41
C SER A 152 -28.21 -3.27 -8.46
N THR A 153 -26.94 -3.27 -8.03
CA THR A 153 -25.79 -3.09 -8.92
C THR A 153 -25.05 -4.41 -9.21
N VAL A 154 -25.01 -5.34 -8.25
CA VAL A 154 -24.15 -6.53 -8.34
C VAL A 154 -24.94 -7.79 -8.69
N THR A 155 -24.94 -8.14 -9.97
CA THR A 155 -25.51 -9.40 -10.48
C THR A 155 -24.44 -10.47 -10.69
N ASP A 156 -23.25 -10.06 -11.13
CA ASP A 156 -22.12 -10.92 -11.53
C ASP A 156 -20.76 -10.36 -11.07
N ALA A 157 -19.68 -11.02 -11.49
CA ALA A 157 -18.31 -10.66 -11.12
C ALA A 157 -17.89 -9.27 -11.64
N ALA A 158 -18.36 -8.88 -12.83
CA ALA A 158 -18.04 -7.59 -13.43
C ALA A 158 -18.77 -6.45 -12.70
N GLY A 159 -20.06 -6.65 -12.38
CA GLY A 159 -20.83 -5.74 -11.55
C GLY A 159 -20.22 -5.58 -10.15
N PHE A 160 -19.69 -6.66 -9.57
CA PHE A 160 -18.95 -6.60 -8.30
C PHE A 160 -17.69 -5.73 -8.41
N ALA A 161 -16.87 -5.94 -9.46
CA ALA A 161 -15.67 -5.14 -9.68
C ALA A 161 -16.00 -3.64 -9.83
N ALA A 162 -17.00 -3.31 -10.65
CA ALA A 162 -17.46 -1.93 -10.84
C ALA A 162 -18.01 -1.31 -9.55
N TYR A 163 -18.76 -2.08 -8.75
CA TYR A 163 -19.28 -1.63 -7.47
C TYR A 163 -18.16 -1.27 -6.49
N ILE A 164 -17.17 -2.16 -6.31
CA ILE A 164 -16.02 -1.89 -5.44
C ILE A 164 -15.17 -0.74 -5.96
N ALA A 165 -14.97 -0.63 -7.27
CA ALA A 165 -14.27 0.50 -7.89
C ALA A 165 -14.94 1.84 -7.54
N SER A 166 -16.27 1.91 -7.55
CA SER A 166 -17.01 3.12 -7.18
C SER A 166 -16.88 3.51 -5.70
N CYS A 167 -16.50 2.56 -4.85
CA CYS A 167 -16.27 2.75 -3.42
C CYS A 167 -14.77 2.89 -3.07
N GLN A 168 -13.87 2.82 -4.05
CA GLN A 168 -12.43 2.85 -3.82
C GLN A 168 -11.97 4.23 -3.38
N LEU A 169 -11.10 4.26 -2.37
CA LEU A 169 -10.37 5.44 -1.96
C LEU A 169 -8.93 5.39 -2.44
N GLU A 170 -8.39 6.57 -2.70
CA GLU A 170 -6.95 6.77 -2.85
C GLU A 170 -6.29 6.75 -1.47
N THR A 171 -5.48 5.73 -1.19
CA THR A 171 -4.70 5.58 0.06
C THR A 171 -3.22 5.37 -0.26
N THR A 172 -2.31 5.92 0.54
CA THR A 172 -0.84 5.74 0.40
C THR A 172 -0.25 4.76 1.42
N MET A 173 -1.07 4.06 2.20
CA MET A 173 -0.57 3.12 3.23
C MET A 173 -0.75 1.69 2.75
N SER A 174 0.36 1.08 2.31
CA SER A 174 0.42 -0.37 2.10
C SER A 174 0.44 -1.10 3.45
N PHE A 175 -0.10 -2.33 3.51
CA PHE A 175 0.17 -3.24 4.63
C PHE A 175 1.37 -4.15 4.36
N ASN A 176 1.86 -4.18 3.13
CA ASN A 176 3.06 -4.89 2.71
C ASN A 176 4.11 -3.93 2.12
N ASP A 177 5.33 -4.01 2.65
CA ASP A 177 6.51 -3.38 2.05
C ASP A 177 7.70 -4.31 2.26
N TYR A 178 8.15 -4.96 1.20
CA TYR A 178 9.13 -6.05 1.25
C TYR A 178 10.51 -5.62 0.73
N TYR A 179 10.97 -4.44 1.13
CA TYR A 179 12.35 -4.03 0.89
C TYR A 179 13.27 -4.50 2.02
N ALA A 180 14.13 -5.47 1.72
CA ALA A 180 15.25 -5.82 2.59
C ALA A 180 16.42 -4.83 2.46
N ASP A 181 16.64 -4.32 1.24
CA ASP A 181 17.68 -3.37 0.89
C ASP A 181 17.09 -2.03 0.44
N ALA A 182 17.89 -0.96 0.45
CA ALA A 182 17.45 0.34 -0.03
C ALA A 182 17.12 0.29 -1.55
N PRO A 183 15.95 0.79 -1.99
CA PRO A 183 15.59 0.82 -3.41
C PRO A 183 16.58 1.66 -4.22
N THR A 184 16.92 1.18 -5.42
CA THR A 184 17.73 1.92 -6.38
C THR A 184 16.91 3.03 -7.02
N LEU A 185 16.88 4.19 -6.38
CA LEU A 185 16.19 5.37 -6.89
C LEU A 185 17.05 6.12 -7.92
N PRO A 186 16.42 6.66 -8.99
CA PRO A 186 17.14 7.51 -9.93
C PRO A 186 17.65 8.76 -9.23
N ALA A 187 18.93 9.10 -9.44
CA ALA A 187 19.51 10.32 -8.91
C ALA A 187 18.79 11.55 -9.48
N TRP A 188 18.37 12.46 -8.61
CA TRP A 188 17.83 13.74 -9.02
C TRP A 188 18.92 14.57 -9.70
N PRO A 189 18.66 15.25 -10.84
CA PRO A 189 19.69 15.98 -11.59
C PRO A 189 20.07 17.31 -10.90
N GLU A 190 20.62 17.22 -9.69
CA GLU A 190 20.98 18.33 -8.81
C GLU A 190 21.88 19.36 -9.51
N LYS A 191 22.81 18.89 -10.34
CA LYS A 191 23.82 19.73 -11.01
C LYS A 191 23.16 20.71 -11.98
N ASN A 192 22.11 20.30 -12.68
CA ASN A 192 21.42 21.16 -13.65
C ASN A 192 20.74 22.33 -12.95
N PHE A 193 20.05 22.07 -11.84
CA PHE A 193 19.39 23.11 -11.04
C PHE A 193 20.40 23.99 -10.30
N LEU A 194 21.50 23.42 -9.82
CA LEU A 194 22.59 24.18 -9.19
C LEU A 194 23.21 25.18 -10.17
N TRP A 195 23.58 24.75 -11.38
CA TRP A 195 24.15 25.64 -12.38
C TRP A 195 23.16 26.71 -12.85
N ALA A 196 21.88 26.36 -13.01
CA ALA A 196 20.83 27.33 -13.34
C ALA A 196 20.64 28.37 -12.22
N ALA A 197 20.72 27.96 -10.95
CA ALA A 197 20.66 28.89 -9.81
C ALA A 197 21.89 29.81 -9.75
N ILE A 198 23.10 29.27 -9.94
CA ILE A 198 24.34 30.05 -10.01
C ILE A 198 24.26 31.07 -11.15
N ALA A 199 23.84 30.66 -12.35
CA ALA A 199 23.69 31.57 -13.48
C ALA A 199 22.67 32.69 -13.19
N SER A 200 21.54 32.35 -12.56
CA SER A 200 20.51 33.34 -12.17
C SER A 200 21.04 34.34 -11.13
N LEU A 201 21.80 33.86 -10.14
CA LEU A 201 22.46 34.69 -9.13
C LEU A 201 23.53 35.60 -9.73
N LEU A 202 24.30 35.11 -10.71
CA LEU A 202 25.29 35.93 -11.42
C LEU A 202 24.63 37.06 -12.20
N VAL A 203 23.53 36.79 -12.91
CA VAL A 203 22.76 37.82 -13.63
C VAL A 203 22.17 38.84 -12.65
N LEU A 204 21.61 38.39 -11.53
CA LEU A 204 21.09 39.25 -10.48
C LEU A 204 22.19 40.13 -9.87
N GLY A 205 23.33 39.54 -9.52
CA GLY A 205 24.49 40.24 -8.95
C GLY A 205 25.09 41.26 -9.92
N LEU A 206 25.18 40.92 -11.22
CA LEU A 206 25.59 41.85 -12.27
C LEU A 206 24.63 43.03 -12.39
N GLY A 207 23.31 42.80 -12.37
CA GLY A 207 22.32 43.86 -12.38
C GLY A 207 22.41 44.79 -11.15
N LEU A 208 22.65 44.21 -9.97
CA LEU A 208 22.85 44.97 -8.73
C LEU A 208 24.12 45.82 -8.79
N LEU A 209 25.26 45.24 -9.18
CA LEU A 209 26.54 45.96 -9.30
C LEU A 209 26.48 47.07 -10.35
N ALA A 210 25.86 46.78 -11.50
CA ALA A 210 25.65 47.73 -12.58
C ALA A 210 24.78 48.93 -12.14
N SER A 211 23.85 48.73 -11.20
CA SER A 211 23.01 49.80 -10.65
C SER A 211 23.82 50.86 -9.87
N PHE A 212 25.04 50.55 -9.44
CA PHE A 212 25.95 51.48 -8.75
C PHE A 212 27.01 52.10 -9.67
N MET A 213 27.03 51.74 -10.96
CA MET A 213 28.00 52.28 -11.93
C MET A 213 27.36 53.42 -12.76
N PRO A 214 27.86 54.66 -12.66
CA PRO A 214 27.24 55.81 -13.30
C PRO A 214 27.41 55.89 -14.83
N SER A 215 28.26 55.05 -15.43
CA SER A 215 28.60 55.10 -16.86
C SER A 215 28.63 53.72 -17.50
N LEU A 216 27.46 53.08 -17.60
CA LEU A 216 27.34 51.82 -18.33
C LEU A 216 27.29 52.06 -19.84
N PRO A 217 27.93 51.20 -20.64
CA PRO A 217 27.80 51.23 -22.10
C PRO A 217 26.33 51.11 -22.53
N SER A 218 25.91 51.92 -23.49
CA SER A 218 24.51 52.00 -23.97
C SER A 218 23.97 50.72 -24.61
N TRP A 219 24.83 49.75 -24.91
CA TRP A 219 24.46 48.45 -25.47
C TRP A 219 24.07 47.40 -24.41
N LEU A 220 24.31 47.66 -23.12
CA LEU A 220 23.89 46.79 -22.03
C LEU A 220 22.42 47.05 -21.66
N PRO A 221 21.65 46.00 -21.31
CA PRO A 221 20.30 46.18 -20.77
C PRO A 221 20.35 47.07 -19.52
N HIS A 222 19.30 47.86 -19.31
CA HIS A 222 19.19 48.69 -18.12
C HIS A 222 19.39 47.82 -16.86
N PRO A 223 20.22 48.23 -15.88
CA PRO A 223 20.56 47.41 -14.71
C PRO A 223 19.35 46.79 -14.00
N PHE A 224 18.27 47.56 -13.89
CA PHE A 224 16.98 47.12 -13.34
C PHE A 224 16.35 45.93 -14.08
N VAL A 225 16.49 45.86 -15.41
CA VAL A 225 16.02 44.71 -16.20
C VAL A 225 16.83 43.46 -15.84
N LEU A 226 18.15 43.57 -15.68
CA LEU A 226 19.00 42.46 -15.25
C LEU A 226 18.64 41.96 -13.84
N VAL A 227 18.32 42.87 -12.92
CA VAL A 227 17.84 42.53 -11.57
C VAL A 227 16.53 41.74 -11.65
N ILE A 228 15.54 42.24 -12.41
CA ILE A 228 14.26 41.56 -12.56
C ILE A 228 14.44 40.19 -13.21
N VAL A 229 15.19 40.10 -14.32
CA VAL A 229 15.42 38.86 -15.04
C VAL A 229 16.14 37.84 -14.15
N GLY A 230 17.19 38.25 -13.43
CA GLY A 230 17.91 37.38 -12.50
C GLY A 230 17.03 36.88 -11.35
N ALA A 231 16.21 37.76 -10.76
CA ALA A 231 15.28 37.41 -9.70
C ALA A 231 14.17 36.45 -10.17
N VAL A 232 13.54 36.74 -11.31
CA VAL A 232 12.49 35.89 -11.91
C VAL A 232 13.07 34.54 -12.31
N ALA A 233 14.26 34.50 -12.91
CA ALA A 233 14.94 33.26 -13.26
C ALA A 233 15.24 32.43 -12.01
N LEU A 234 15.73 33.04 -10.93
CA LEU A 234 16.00 32.34 -9.68
C LEU A 234 14.73 31.72 -9.07
N VAL A 235 13.63 32.48 -9.01
CA VAL A 235 12.33 31.95 -8.54
C VAL A 235 11.86 30.81 -9.42
N ALA A 236 11.96 30.94 -10.74
CA ALA A 236 11.56 29.90 -11.69
C ALA A 236 12.39 28.62 -11.50
N VAL A 237 13.70 28.73 -11.28
CA VAL A 237 14.58 27.59 -11.00
C VAL A 237 14.17 26.88 -9.70
N VAL A 238 13.88 27.63 -8.63
CA VAL A 238 13.43 27.05 -7.35
C VAL A 238 12.09 26.33 -7.51
N LEU A 239 11.13 26.94 -8.19
CA LEU A 239 9.82 26.33 -8.43
C LEU A 239 9.92 25.09 -9.32
N ALA A 240 10.74 25.13 -10.37
CA ALA A 240 10.99 23.98 -11.24
C ALA A 240 11.70 22.85 -10.48
N ALA A 241 12.68 23.17 -9.63
CA ALA A 241 13.36 22.20 -8.78
C ALA A 241 12.36 21.52 -7.85
N TYR A 242 11.56 22.30 -7.11
CA TYR A 242 10.51 21.79 -6.22
C TYR A 242 9.51 20.91 -6.97
N ALA A 243 8.98 21.39 -8.11
CA ALA A 243 8.03 20.63 -8.92
C ALA A 243 8.64 19.32 -9.43
N SER A 244 9.92 19.31 -9.82
CA SER A 244 10.60 18.11 -10.28
C SER A 244 10.82 17.08 -9.17
N ILE A 245 11.14 17.51 -7.95
CA ILE A 245 11.27 16.65 -6.77
C ILE A 245 9.91 16.05 -6.42
N MET A 246 8.86 16.87 -6.37
CA MET A 246 7.50 16.40 -6.09
C MET A 246 7.00 15.44 -7.19
N ALA A 247 7.33 15.69 -8.45
CA ALA A 247 6.99 14.79 -9.55
C ALA A 247 7.75 13.45 -9.46
N ALA A 248 9.01 13.47 -9.05
CA ALA A 248 9.80 12.26 -8.82
C ALA A 248 9.28 11.46 -7.63
N GLY A 249 8.99 12.12 -6.49
CA GLY A 249 8.47 11.48 -5.28
C GLY A 249 7.04 10.93 -5.39
N ARG A 250 6.30 11.27 -6.46
CA ARG A 250 4.98 10.68 -6.76
C ARG A 250 5.05 9.38 -7.56
N LYS A 251 6.22 9.04 -8.09
CA LYS A 251 6.42 7.79 -8.84
C LYS A 251 6.44 6.63 -7.85
N PRO A 252 5.79 5.51 -8.17
CA PRO A 252 5.91 4.31 -7.35
C PRO A 252 7.37 3.85 -7.32
N PHE A 253 7.78 3.31 -6.18
CA PHE A 253 8.98 2.52 -6.05
C PHE A 253 8.92 1.32 -7.00
N PRO A 254 10.09 0.87 -7.50
CA PRO A 254 10.14 -0.36 -8.29
C PRO A 254 9.65 -1.56 -7.45
N SER A 255 9.42 -2.71 -8.08
CA SER A 255 9.24 -3.96 -7.31
C SER A 255 10.58 -4.36 -6.70
N ALA A 256 10.57 -4.75 -5.43
CA ALA A 256 11.75 -5.41 -4.85
C ALA A 256 11.95 -6.78 -5.51
N PRO A 257 13.20 -7.28 -5.62
CA PRO A 257 13.43 -8.64 -6.08
C PRO A 257 12.76 -9.66 -5.15
N ASP A 258 12.15 -10.69 -5.73
CA ASP A 258 11.53 -11.81 -5.00
C ASP A 258 10.45 -11.39 -3.96
N SER A 259 9.85 -10.21 -4.13
CA SER A 259 8.79 -9.68 -3.24
C SER A 259 7.37 -10.08 -3.64
N ASP A 260 7.20 -10.77 -4.76
CA ASP A 260 5.90 -11.29 -5.20
C ASP A 260 5.42 -12.44 -4.30
N LEU A 261 4.10 -12.64 -4.25
CA LEU A 261 3.51 -13.65 -3.36
C LEU A 261 4.04 -15.07 -3.61
N PRO A 262 4.16 -15.57 -4.86
CA PRO A 262 4.79 -16.86 -5.14
C PRO A 262 6.20 -17.00 -4.52
N SER A 263 7.06 -16.00 -4.70
CA SER A 263 8.42 -15.98 -4.15
C SER A 263 8.41 -15.97 -2.61
N VAL A 264 7.57 -15.16 -1.98
CA VAL A 264 7.42 -15.11 -0.52
C VAL A 264 6.92 -16.45 0.03
N LEU A 265 5.89 -17.04 -0.58
CA LEU A 265 5.37 -18.35 -0.16
C LEU A 265 6.39 -19.48 -0.33
N LYS A 266 7.22 -19.39 -1.37
CA LYS A 266 8.34 -20.31 -1.58
C LYS A 266 9.38 -20.17 -0.48
N ALA A 267 9.78 -18.94 -0.17
CA ALA A 267 10.74 -18.64 0.89
C ALA A 267 10.25 -19.14 2.25
N LEU A 268 8.99 -18.89 2.60
CA LEU A 268 8.38 -19.40 3.85
C LEU A 268 8.37 -20.92 3.91
N HIS A 269 8.01 -21.60 2.80
CA HIS A 269 8.06 -23.06 2.74
C HIS A 269 9.47 -23.59 2.95
N LEU A 270 10.45 -23.04 2.24
CA LEU A 270 11.85 -23.44 2.35
C LEU A 270 12.41 -23.17 3.75
N GLN A 271 12.10 -22.01 4.35
CA GLN A 271 12.50 -21.68 5.70
C GLN A 271 12.01 -22.77 6.67
N ARG A 272 10.72 -23.10 6.64
CA ARG A 272 10.13 -24.12 7.51
C ARG A 272 10.76 -25.50 7.29
N THR A 273 10.79 -25.98 6.05
CA THR A 273 11.29 -27.34 5.77
C THR A 273 12.79 -27.45 6.02
N PHE A 274 13.55 -26.40 5.74
CA PHE A 274 14.98 -26.36 6.04
C PHE A 274 15.25 -26.30 7.54
N THR A 275 14.48 -25.52 8.32
CA THR A 275 14.57 -25.56 9.78
C THR A 275 14.34 -26.96 10.31
N ARG A 276 13.34 -27.68 9.78
CA ARG A 276 13.08 -29.07 10.17
C ARG A 276 14.24 -29.99 9.80
N PHE A 277 14.74 -29.90 8.56
CA PHE A 277 15.93 -30.62 8.12
C PHE A 277 17.13 -30.36 9.04
N ALA A 278 17.41 -29.10 9.37
CA ALA A 278 18.53 -28.73 10.23
C ALA A 278 18.39 -29.37 11.62
N ILE A 279 17.20 -29.34 12.24
CA ILE A 279 16.92 -30.01 13.52
C ILE A 279 17.20 -31.51 13.43
N ASP A 280 16.66 -32.17 12.41
CA ASP A 280 16.77 -33.63 12.24
C ASP A 280 18.23 -34.06 11.90
N SER A 281 19.03 -33.15 11.32
CA SER A 281 20.42 -33.38 10.93
C SER A 281 21.47 -32.95 11.98
N GLN A 282 21.09 -32.24 13.06
CA GLN A 282 22.03 -31.71 14.07
C GLN A 282 22.95 -32.77 14.67
N MET A 283 22.42 -33.96 15.00
CA MET A 283 23.21 -35.04 15.60
C MET A 283 24.13 -35.74 14.60
N GLN A 284 23.84 -35.66 13.31
CA GLN A 284 24.70 -36.22 12.25
C GLN A 284 25.93 -35.34 12.00
N ALA A 285 25.80 -34.03 12.18
CA ALA A 285 26.90 -33.08 12.07
C ALA A 285 27.85 -33.09 13.28
N ALA A 286 27.44 -33.69 14.41
CA ALA A 286 28.27 -33.79 15.62
C ALA A 286 29.30 -34.93 15.56
N ALA A 287 29.13 -35.90 14.65
CA ALA A 287 30.06 -37.01 14.48
C ALA A 287 31.19 -36.63 13.50
N THR A 288 32.44 -36.91 13.88
CA THR A 288 33.64 -36.51 13.12
C THR A 288 34.07 -37.53 12.05
N ASP A 289 33.26 -38.55 11.77
CA ASP A 289 33.60 -39.61 10.82
C ASP A 289 33.11 -39.32 9.38
N ALA A 290 33.80 -39.90 8.40
CA ALA A 290 33.53 -39.67 6.99
C ALA A 290 32.16 -40.21 6.53
N ALA A 291 31.60 -41.21 7.20
CA ALA A 291 30.30 -41.76 6.84
C ALA A 291 29.17 -40.80 7.25
N SER A 292 29.28 -40.17 8.42
CA SER A 292 28.36 -39.13 8.87
C SER A 292 28.34 -37.91 7.93
N ALA A 293 29.51 -37.46 7.47
CA ALA A 293 29.60 -36.38 6.48
C ALA A 293 28.95 -36.76 5.14
N ARG A 294 29.16 -38.00 4.68
CA ARG A 294 28.55 -38.49 3.44
C ARG A 294 27.03 -38.57 3.57
N LYS A 295 26.53 -39.05 4.71
CA LYS A 295 25.10 -39.13 4.99
C LYS A 295 24.43 -37.75 4.97
N LEU A 296 25.03 -36.74 5.60
CA LEU A 296 24.50 -35.38 5.57
C LEU A 296 24.42 -34.83 4.14
N TYR A 297 25.43 -35.10 3.31
CA TYR A 297 25.42 -34.71 1.90
C TYR A 297 24.29 -35.38 1.11
N ASP A 298 24.11 -36.69 1.27
CA ASP A 298 23.07 -37.45 0.58
C ASP A 298 21.66 -37.02 1.05
N ASP A 299 21.47 -36.78 2.36
CA ASP A 299 20.22 -36.26 2.94
C ASP A 299 19.91 -34.84 2.41
N PHE A 300 20.94 -33.97 2.29
CA PHE A 300 20.77 -32.64 1.72
C PHE A 300 20.42 -32.69 0.22
N ALA A 301 21.04 -33.60 -0.54
CA ALA A 301 20.70 -33.81 -1.94
C ALA A 301 19.24 -34.26 -2.10
N ALA A 302 18.76 -35.16 -1.23
CA ALA A 302 17.36 -35.56 -1.17
C ALA A 302 16.44 -34.39 -0.79
N PHE A 303 16.84 -33.56 0.18
CA PHE A 303 16.11 -32.34 0.56
C PHE A 303 15.93 -31.39 -0.63
N VAL A 304 17.00 -31.12 -1.39
CA VAL A 304 16.98 -30.25 -2.57
C VAL A 304 16.09 -30.85 -3.65
N ALA A 305 16.19 -32.15 -3.93
CA ALA A 305 15.36 -32.82 -4.92
C ALA A 305 13.86 -32.77 -4.57
N ALA A 306 13.52 -32.91 -3.29
CA ALA A 306 12.14 -32.87 -2.81
C ALA A 306 11.56 -31.44 -2.78
N ASN A 307 12.35 -30.47 -2.31
CA ASN A 307 11.85 -29.10 -2.08
C ASN A 307 12.08 -28.14 -3.24
N LYS A 308 12.91 -28.52 -4.23
CA LYS A 308 13.16 -27.77 -5.47
C LYS A 308 13.29 -26.26 -5.22
N PRO A 309 14.34 -25.79 -4.53
CA PRO A 309 14.43 -24.40 -4.06
C PRO A 309 14.29 -23.36 -5.18
N ASN A 310 14.73 -23.69 -6.40
CA ASN A 310 14.67 -22.81 -7.57
C ASN A 310 13.32 -22.86 -8.32
N ASP A 311 12.40 -23.75 -7.95
CA ASP A 311 11.05 -23.83 -8.51
C ASP A 311 10.07 -23.09 -7.60
N ILE A 312 9.77 -21.83 -7.95
CA ILE A 312 8.83 -20.98 -7.20
C ILE A 312 7.39 -21.51 -7.21
N GLY A 313 7.05 -22.34 -8.20
CA GLY A 313 5.69 -22.83 -8.38
C GLY A 313 5.35 -23.99 -7.45
N ALA A 314 6.33 -24.83 -7.10
CA ALA A 314 6.12 -25.96 -6.19
C ALA A 314 7.43 -26.59 -5.67
N PRO A 315 7.42 -27.23 -4.49
CA PRO A 315 6.44 -27.07 -3.41
C PRO A 315 6.53 -25.67 -2.77
N THR A 316 5.39 -25.18 -2.28
CA THR A 316 5.24 -23.83 -1.69
C THR A 316 4.28 -23.86 -0.49
N GLN A 317 4.27 -22.79 0.30
CA GLN A 317 3.41 -22.66 1.48
C GLN A 317 1.95 -22.57 1.03
N ALA A 318 1.08 -23.35 1.68
CA ALA A 318 -0.35 -23.28 1.42
C ALA A 318 -0.93 -21.95 1.95
N PRO A 319 -1.80 -21.26 1.20
CA PRO A 319 -2.48 -20.06 1.67
C PRO A 319 -3.26 -20.29 2.97
N GLY A 320 -3.31 -19.28 3.84
CA GLY A 320 -4.12 -19.31 5.08
C GLY A 320 -3.62 -20.26 6.17
N VAL A 321 -2.43 -20.85 6.01
CA VAL A 321 -1.81 -21.72 7.01
C VAL A 321 -0.49 -21.10 7.44
N ILE A 322 -0.32 -20.88 8.75
CA ILE A 322 1.00 -20.62 9.33
C ILE A 322 1.56 -21.97 9.74
N GLY A 323 2.39 -22.56 8.88
CA GLY A 323 3.06 -23.81 9.23
C GLY A 323 4.24 -23.49 10.12
N ILE A 324 4.13 -23.79 11.42
CA ILE A 324 5.27 -23.86 12.34
C ILE A 324 5.85 -25.27 12.31
#